data_AF-A0A1I3DI88-F1
#
_entry.id   AF-A0A1I3DI88-F1
#
_cell.length_a   1.000
_cell.length_b   1.000
_cell.length_c   1.000
_cell.angle_alpha   90.00
_cell.angle_beta   90.00
_cell.angle_gamma   90.00
#
_symmetry.space_group_name_H-M   'P 1'
#
loop_
_entity.id
_entity.type
_entity.pdbx_description
1 polymer ?
#
loop_
_entity_poly.entity_id
_entity_poly.type
_entity_poly.pdbx_seq_one_letter_code
_entity_poly.pdbx_strand_id
1 'polypeptide(L)'
;MKKRFAKLISLALVGVMSASVLAGCGNSNDTASASKDGVKIGVLVADVSGEEALGFRNYYEEYIQNNYDVTFEYTDALESAEDEKAAIEKFASKGYDAIISLSSSDRAQQIETCEEYGVYYAIASGVLDDEQYEQYKGYEYFVGQIGPSNETEFEAGKAMGEYYKEQGISTVAIYGAFIPNPMHVYRAAGIIAGLGDTYGGTDDMNGMIGQIFGDQAVDPSKIEGDVEVVAYLQGYGDTTTDELNAAIQKAPEAFLSVGMATTFFAQTLAQNDIQFADIDSFTEMNLDSMTNGTLTYLAGKYSSSIGPVFALVMNAVNGNVIRDNDGNAVSLSQGYLVATDIDSFNEYYVTDNGDTPIFDKESLDTIIGDAVTYDDVKALVESK
;
A
#
# COMPACT_ATOMS: atom_id res chain seq x y z
N MET A 1 -41.37 47.97 18.94
CA MET A 1 -40.54 48.40 17.79
C MET A 1 -40.47 47.21 16.85
N LYS A 2 -41.18 47.15 15.70
CA LYS A 2 -40.84 47.77 14.40
C LYS A 2 -39.36 47.50 14.06
N LYS A 3 -38.96 46.73 13.04
CA LYS A 3 -39.58 46.40 11.75
C LYS A 3 -39.07 45.05 11.19
N ARG A 4 -39.97 44.37 10.47
CA ARG A 4 -39.70 43.42 9.39
C ARG A 4 -39.02 44.14 8.22
N PHE A 5 -38.11 43.49 7.49
CA PHE A 5 -37.98 43.71 6.05
C PHE A 5 -37.55 42.42 5.35
N ALA A 6 -38.24 42.13 4.26
CA ALA A 6 -38.08 41.00 3.39
C ALA A 6 -37.52 41.47 2.03
N LYS A 7 -36.80 40.56 1.37
CA LYS A 7 -36.59 40.35 -0.09
C LYS A 7 -36.13 41.52 -1.00
N LEU A 8 -35.05 41.25 -1.71
CA LEU A 8 -34.73 41.57 -3.12
C LEU A 8 -33.61 40.59 -3.52
N ILE A 9 -33.85 39.44 -4.18
CA ILE A 9 -33.97 39.24 -5.63
C ILE A 9 -33.25 40.30 -6.47
N SER A 10 -32.09 39.92 -7.00
CA SER A 10 -31.55 40.44 -8.27
C SER A 10 -30.91 39.29 -9.03
N LEU A 11 -31.53 38.99 -10.17
CA LEU A 11 -31.13 38.02 -11.18
C LEU A 11 -30.25 38.75 -12.23
N ALA A 12 -29.17 38.09 -12.64
CA ALA A 12 -28.56 38.02 -13.97
C ALA A 12 -28.13 39.30 -14.76
N LEU A 13 -26.86 39.29 -15.20
CA LEU A 13 -26.43 39.57 -16.58
C LEU A 13 -25.00 38.99 -16.74
N VAL A 14 -24.84 37.75 -17.21
CA VAL A 14 -24.45 37.37 -18.59
C VAL A 14 -23.35 38.26 -19.19
N GLY A 15 -22.10 37.84 -19.02
CA GLY A 15 -20.96 38.29 -19.83
C GLY A 15 -20.57 37.19 -20.81
N VAL A 16 -21.09 37.28 -22.03
CA VAL A 16 -20.66 36.49 -23.19
C VAL A 16 -19.21 36.87 -23.51
N MET A 17 -18.24 35.98 -23.29
CA MET A 17 -16.99 36.03 -24.04
C MET A 17 -17.12 35.08 -25.22
N SER A 18 -17.31 35.72 -26.37
CA SER A 18 -17.44 35.17 -27.70
C SER A 18 -16.28 34.24 -28.05
N ALA A 19 -16.63 33.03 -28.46
CA ALA A 19 -15.80 32.17 -29.28
C ALA A 19 -15.45 32.89 -30.58
N SER A 20 -14.19 33.28 -30.74
CA SER A 20 -13.60 33.57 -32.05
C SER A 20 -12.95 32.30 -32.58
N VAL A 21 -13.77 31.50 -33.26
CA VAL A 21 -13.32 30.46 -34.18
C VAL A 21 -12.57 31.15 -35.32
N LEU A 22 -11.25 31.05 -35.32
CA LEU A 22 -10.46 31.26 -36.53
C LEU A 22 -10.14 29.89 -37.10
N ALA A 23 -10.91 29.54 -38.13
CA ALA A 23 -10.56 28.47 -39.06
C ALA A 23 -9.26 28.86 -39.77
N GLY A 24 -8.14 28.29 -39.32
CA GLY A 24 -6.90 28.23 -40.06
C GLY A 24 -6.77 26.85 -40.69
N CYS A 25 -7.04 26.74 -41.99
CA CYS A 25 -6.60 25.60 -42.78
C CYS A 25 -5.07 25.62 -42.83
N GLY A 26 -4.42 24.67 -42.16
CA GLY A 26 -2.97 24.49 -42.17
C GLY A 26 -2.65 23.06 -41.80
N ASN A 27 -2.09 22.32 -42.75
CA ASN A 27 -1.79 20.91 -42.67
C ASN A 27 -0.50 20.69 -41.85
N SER A 28 -0.61 20.23 -40.60
CA SER A 28 0.50 19.66 -39.84
C SER A 28 0.01 18.61 -38.84
N ASN A 29 0.58 17.40 -38.95
CA ASN A 29 0.61 16.43 -37.86
C ASN A 29 1.37 17.06 -36.71
N ASP A 30 0.66 17.61 -35.72
CA ASP A 30 1.22 17.96 -34.43
C ASP A 30 0.76 16.91 -33.43
N THR A 31 1.61 15.89 -33.26
CA THR A 31 1.67 15.07 -32.05
C THR A 31 1.68 15.98 -30.83
N ALA A 32 0.86 15.64 -29.84
CA ALA A 32 0.88 16.28 -28.53
C ALA A 32 2.33 16.49 -28.07
N SER A 33 2.67 17.75 -27.84
CA SER A 33 3.98 18.16 -27.35
C SER A 33 4.19 17.58 -25.96
N ALA A 34 4.97 16.50 -25.85
CA ALA A 34 5.65 16.17 -24.59
C ALA A 34 6.30 17.44 -24.04
N SER A 35 6.14 17.68 -22.73
CA SER A 35 6.84 18.76 -22.04
C SER A 35 8.35 18.63 -22.34
N LYS A 36 9.00 19.75 -22.64
CA LYS A 36 10.45 19.78 -22.89
C LYS A 36 11.31 19.57 -21.63
N ASP A 37 10.65 19.44 -20.49
CA ASP A 37 11.18 18.99 -19.21
C ASP A 37 10.44 17.67 -18.93
N GLY A 38 11.14 16.56 -18.67
CA GLY A 38 10.55 15.22 -18.47
C GLY A 38 9.43 15.17 -17.41
N VAL A 39 8.76 14.02 -17.30
CA VAL A 39 7.56 13.85 -16.45
C VAL A 39 7.89 14.14 -14.97
N LYS A 40 7.03 14.91 -14.28
CA LYS A 40 7.19 15.26 -12.87
C LYS A 40 6.14 14.56 -12.02
N ILE A 41 6.60 13.69 -11.11
CA ILE A 41 5.74 12.90 -10.24
C ILE A 41 5.97 13.30 -8.78
N GLY A 42 4.90 13.68 -8.09
CA GLY A 42 4.92 13.88 -6.64
C GLY A 42 4.71 12.55 -5.94
N VAL A 43 5.44 12.29 -4.85
CA VAL A 43 5.25 11.06 -4.06
C VAL A 43 4.86 11.43 -2.63
N LEU A 44 3.65 11.03 -2.22
CA LEU A 44 3.16 11.22 -0.86
C LEU A 44 3.67 10.08 0.02
N VAL A 45 4.33 10.38 1.13
CA VAL A 45 4.90 9.39 2.05
C VAL A 45 4.48 9.65 3.50
N ALA A 46 4.00 8.61 4.18
CA ALA A 46 3.70 8.65 5.61
C ALA A 46 4.94 8.41 6.48
N ASP A 47 5.90 7.63 5.98
CA ASP A 47 7.18 7.35 6.63
C ASP A 47 8.31 7.53 5.63
N VAL A 48 9.40 8.15 6.08
CA VAL A 48 10.61 8.43 5.31
C VAL A 48 11.84 7.66 5.81
N SER A 49 11.67 6.92 6.91
CA SER A 49 12.74 6.26 7.65
C SER A 49 12.66 4.74 7.66
N GLY A 50 11.46 4.17 7.50
CA GLY A 50 11.27 2.73 7.38
C GLY A 50 11.97 2.15 6.16
N GLU A 51 12.57 0.97 6.33
CA GLU A 51 13.34 0.31 5.26
C GLU A 51 12.48 -0.03 4.03
N GLU A 52 11.18 -0.34 4.22
CA GLU A 52 10.23 -0.50 3.11
C GLU A 52 10.14 0.78 2.27
N ALA A 53 9.89 1.92 2.93
CA ALA A 53 9.76 3.22 2.28
C ALA A 53 11.07 3.64 1.58
N LEU A 54 12.22 3.33 2.20
CA LEU A 54 13.53 3.55 1.60
C LEU A 54 13.78 2.64 0.38
N GLY A 55 13.34 1.39 0.41
CA GLY A 55 13.41 0.46 -0.72
C GLY A 55 12.60 0.95 -1.92
N PHE A 56 11.34 1.36 -1.68
CA PHE A 56 10.49 2.01 -2.68
C PHE A 56 11.12 3.26 -3.27
N ARG A 57 11.64 4.13 -2.41
CA ARG A 57 12.31 5.35 -2.84
C ARG A 57 13.54 5.07 -3.69
N ASN A 58 14.39 4.15 -3.25
CA ASN A 58 15.60 3.74 -3.95
C ASN A 58 15.27 3.20 -5.35
N TYR A 59 14.26 2.33 -5.46
CA TYR A 59 13.79 1.83 -6.74
C TYR A 59 13.37 2.95 -7.70
N TYR A 60 12.63 3.95 -7.23
CA TYR A 60 12.27 5.09 -8.08
C TYR A 60 13.45 6.00 -8.42
N GLU A 61 14.25 6.42 -7.42
CA GLU A 61 15.32 7.42 -7.61
C GLU A 61 16.54 6.84 -8.35
N GLU A 62 16.94 5.60 -8.05
CA GLU A 62 18.17 4.99 -8.57
C GLU A 62 17.91 4.02 -9.74
N TYR A 63 16.71 3.44 -9.87
CA TYR A 63 16.40 2.57 -11.01
C TYR A 63 15.52 3.26 -12.05
N ILE A 64 14.33 3.74 -11.66
CA ILE A 64 13.37 4.29 -12.63
C ILE A 64 13.88 5.58 -13.28
N GLN A 65 14.38 6.57 -12.53
CA GLN A 65 14.89 7.82 -13.14
C GLN A 65 16.08 7.59 -14.08
N ASN A 66 16.85 6.52 -13.90
CA ASN A 66 17.96 6.18 -14.79
C ASN A 66 17.49 5.53 -16.11
N ASN A 67 16.25 5.03 -16.15
CA ASN A 67 15.69 4.30 -17.29
C ASN A 67 14.59 5.07 -18.04
N TYR A 68 13.98 6.08 -17.42
CA TYR A 68 12.87 6.87 -17.96
C TYR A 68 13.10 8.38 -17.76
N ASP A 69 12.57 9.21 -18.67
CA ASP A 69 12.65 10.67 -18.57
C ASP A 69 11.61 11.21 -17.57
N VAL A 70 11.88 10.96 -16.28
CA VAL A 70 11.00 11.27 -15.16
C VAL A 70 11.81 11.81 -13.97
N THR A 71 11.15 12.62 -13.14
CA THR A 71 11.69 13.10 -11.86
C THR A 71 10.66 12.91 -10.75
N PHE A 72 11.13 12.50 -9.56
CA PHE A 72 10.29 12.34 -8.38
C PHE A 72 10.59 13.44 -7.35
N GLU A 73 9.55 14.08 -6.78
CA GLU A 73 9.66 14.91 -5.56
C GLU A 73 8.85 14.24 -4.46
N TYR A 74 9.52 13.80 -3.40
CA TYR A 74 8.90 13.21 -2.22
C TYR A 74 8.47 14.31 -1.25
N THR A 75 7.35 14.09 -0.56
CA THR A 75 7.03 14.87 0.63
C THR A 75 8.00 14.54 1.77
N ASP A 76 8.05 15.40 2.78
CA ASP A 76 8.44 14.95 4.12
C ASP A 76 7.37 13.97 4.65
N ALA A 77 7.63 13.32 5.79
CA ALA A 77 6.64 12.43 6.43
C ALA A 77 5.33 13.18 6.71
N LEU A 78 4.22 12.63 6.18
CA LEU A 78 2.87 13.17 6.34
C LEU A 78 2.18 12.50 7.54
N GLU A 79 1.64 13.29 8.45
CA GLU A 79 1.02 12.78 9.69
C GLU A 79 -0.51 12.86 9.68
N SER A 80 -1.10 13.50 8.67
CA SER A 80 -2.55 13.77 8.63
C SER A 80 -3.11 13.91 7.21
N ALA A 81 -4.44 13.82 7.11
CA ALA A 81 -5.18 14.09 5.88
C ALA A 81 -4.97 15.54 5.40
N GLU A 82 -4.90 16.50 6.34
CA GLU A 82 -4.64 17.91 6.03
C GLU A 82 -3.25 18.11 5.41
N ASP A 83 -2.24 17.38 5.89
CA ASP A 83 -0.88 17.43 5.32
C ASP A 83 -0.85 16.83 3.92
N GLU A 84 -1.53 15.69 3.71
CA GLU A 84 -1.67 15.04 2.40
C GLU A 84 -2.33 15.98 1.39
N LYS A 85 -3.44 16.61 1.76
CA LYS A 85 -4.12 17.59 0.92
C LYS A 85 -3.24 18.78 0.58
N ALA A 86 -2.59 19.37 1.58
CA ALA A 86 -1.69 20.51 1.36
C ALA A 86 -0.51 20.16 0.44
N ALA A 87 0.00 18.93 0.52
CA ALA A 87 1.03 18.43 -0.38
C ALA A 87 0.53 18.30 -1.82
N ILE A 88 -0.68 17.74 -2.03
CA ILE A 88 -1.31 17.65 -3.36
C ILE A 88 -1.50 19.04 -3.97
N GLU A 89 -2.07 19.98 -3.22
CA GLU A 89 -2.27 21.37 -3.67
C GLU A 89 -0.93 22.04 -4.05
N LYS A 90 0.13 21.76 -3.29
CA LYS A 90 1.49 22.23 -3.59
C LYS A 90 2.03 21.64 -4.89
N PHE A 91 1.94 20.33 -5.10
CA PHE A 91 2.36 19.69 -6.35
C PHE A 91 1.58 20.22 -7.55
N ALA A 92 0.25 20.31 -7.44
CA ALA A 92 -0.61 20.87 -8.47
C ALA A 92 -0.20 22.32 -8.82
N SER A 93 0.03 23.17 -7.81
CA SER A 93 0.44 24.58 -8.03
C SER A 93 1.80 24.73 -8.74
N LYS A 94 2.66 23.72 -8.63
CA LYS A 94 3.97 23.64 -9.30
C LYS A 94 3.88 23.02 -10.70
N GLY A 95 2.70 22.55 -11.12
CA GLY A 95 2.48 21.92 -12.42
C GLY A 95 3.10 20.53 -12.51
N TYR A 96 2.95 19.70 -11.47
CA TYR A 96 3.29 18.28 -11.53
C TYR A 96 2.26 17.53 -12.37
N ASP A 97 2.73 16.55 -13.13
CA ASP A 97 1.89 15.80 -14.08
C ASP A 97 1.07 14.72 -13.37
N ALA A 98 1.62 14.17 -12.29
CA ALA A 98 0.97 13.12 -11.52
C ALA A 98 1.45 13.04 -10.07
N ILE A 99 0.72 12.28 -9.27
CA ILE A 99 1.00 11.96 -7.88
C ILE A 99 0.84 10.45 -7.67
N ILE A 100 1.83 9.82 -7.05
CA ILE A 100 1.76 8.45 -6.55
C ILE A 100 1.72 8.51 -5.03
N SER A 101 0.73 7.85 -4.42
CA SER A 101 0.57 7.86 -2.97
C SER A 101 1.03 6.57 -2.33
N LEU A 102 1.96 6.69 -1.38
CA LEU A 102 2.34 5.69 -0.38
C LEU A 102 1.80 6.08 1.01
N SER A 103 0.94 7.10 1.09
CA SER A 103 0.32 7.60 2.32
C SER A 103 -1.18 7.28 2.35
N SER A 104 -1.74 7.05 3.53
CA SER A 104 -3.10 6.52 3.66
C SER A 104 -3.93 7.12 4.79
N SER A 105 -3.69 8.38 5.16
CA SER A 105 -4.48 9.05 6.20
C SER A 105 -5.92 9.27 5.73
N ASP A 106 -6.11 9.77 4.50
CA ASP A 106 -7.42 9.88 3.85
C ASP A 106 -7.33 9.75 2.32
N ARG A 107 -7.39 8.51 1.81
CA ARG A 107 -7.32 8.24 0.36
C ARG A 107 -8.47 8.85 -0.44
N ALA A 108 -9.67 8.93 0.15
CA ALA A 108 -10.83 9.54 -0.48
C ALA A 108 -10.57 11.03 -0.75
N GLN A 109 -10.09 11.75 0.27
CA GLN A 109 -9.73 13.16 0.13
C GLN A 109 -8.57 13.38 -0.85
N GLN A 110 -7.58 12.49 -0.88
CA GLN A 110 -6.48 12.56 -1.84
C GLN A 110 -7.00 12.47 -3.29
N ILE A 111 -7.89 11.51 -3.58
CA ILE A 111 -8.50 11.33 -4.90
C ILE A 111 -9.33 12.55 -5.29
N GLU A 112 -10.22 13.00 -4.40
CA GLU A 112 -11.08 14.16 -4.67
C GLU A 112 -10.28 15.43 -4.91
N THR A 113 -9.18 15.64 -4.17
CA THR A 113 -8.30 16.78 -4.37
C THR A 113 -7.58 16.68 -5.71
N CYS A 114 -7.03 15.51 -6.08
CA CYS A 114 -6.36 15.36 -7.36
C CYS A 114 -7.31 15.57 -8.56
N GLU A 115 -8.56 15.11 -8.44
CA GLU A 115 -9.61 15.34 -9.45
C GLU A 115 -9.95 16.83 -9.58
N GLU A 116 -10.06 17.57 -8.47
CA GLU A 116 -10.33 19.01 -8.47
C GLU A 116 -9.24 19.80 -9.22
N TYR A 117 -7.98 19.38 -9.05
CA TYR A 117 -6.82 20.07 -9.62
C TYR A 117 -6.40 19.53 -11.00
N GLY A 118 -7.00 18.44 -11.47
CA GLY A 118 -6.69 17.81 -12.75
C GLY A 118 -5.28 17.20 -12.80
N VAL A 119 -4.86 16.55 -11.71
CA VAL A 119 -3.54 15.89 -11.60
C VAL A 119 -3.76 14.39 -11.50
N TYR A 120 -3.09 13.61 -12.36
CA TYR A 120 -3.23 12.14 -12.31
C TYR A 120 -2.78 11.58 -10.97
N TYR A 121 -3.54 10.63 -10.45
CA TYR A 121 -3.34 10.08 -9.11
C TYR A 121 -3.43 8.56 -9.12
N ALA A 122 -2.46 7.92 -8.46
CA ALA A 122 -2.43 6.48 -8.27
C ALA A 122 -2.05 6.09 -6.84
N ILE A 123 -2.59 4.97 -6.37
CA ILE A 123 -2.25 4.39 -5.06
C ILE A 123 -1.24 3.26 -5.26
N ALA A 124 -0.14 3.31 -4.52
CA ALA A 124 0.86 2.26 -4.50
C ALA A 124 0.88 1.51 -3.16
N SER A 125 1.31 0.26 -3.19
CA SER A 125 1.52 -0.58 -1.99
C SER A 125 0.25 -0.77 -1.13
N GLY A 126 -0.92 -0.72 -1.76
CA GLY A 126 -2.21 -1.00 -1.14
C GLY A 126 -3.38 -0.60 -2.04
N VAL A 127 -4.59 -0.83 -1.54
CA VAL A 127 -5.85 -0.52 -2.24
C VAL A 127 -6.85 0.17 -1.31
N LEU A 128 -7.84 0.82 -1.91
CA LEU A 128 -9.09 1.24 -1.26
C LEU A 128 -9.91 0.01 -0.84
N ASP A 129 -10.80 0.20 0.13
CA ASP A 129 -11.91 -0.75 0.31
C ASP A 129 -12.89 -0.70 -0.88
N ASP A 130 -13.72 -1.73 -0.99
CA ASP A 130 -14.65 -1.91 -2.12
C ASP A 130 -15.65 -0.74 -2.24
N GLU A 131 -16.12 -0.18 -1.12
CA GLU A 131 -17.10 0.92 -1.15
C GLU A 131 -16.46 2.20 -1.68
N GLN A 132 -15.26 2.52 -1.20
CA GLN A 132 -14.46 3.64 -1.69
C GLN A 132 -14.09 3.45 -3.15
N TYR A 133 -13.62 2.27 -3.55
CA TYR A 133 -13.26 2.02 -4.94
C TYR A 133 -14.48 2.18 -5.86
N GLU A 134 -15.63 1.60 -5.51
CA GLU A 134 -16.87 1.78 -6.28
C GLU A 134 -17.28 3.25 -6.44
N GLN A 135 -17.04 4.07 -5.42
CA GLN A 135 -17.31 5.51 -5.46
C GLN A 135 -16.38 6.27 -6.41
N TYR A 136 -15.08 5.94 -6.43
CA TYR A 136 -14.06 6.74 -7.08
C TYR A 136 -13.54 6.18 -8.41
N LYS A 137 -13.80 4.91 -8.73
CA LYS A 137 -13.22 4.22 -9.90
C LYS A 137 -13.51 4.88 -11.25
N GLY A 138 -14.57 5.71 -11.34
CA GLY A 138 -14.93 6.44 -12.56
C GLY A 138 -14.30 7.82 -12.71
N TYR A 139 -13.49 8.27 -11.75
CA TYR A 139 -12.86 9.60 -11.77
C TYR A 139 -11.81 9.71 -12.89
N GLU A 140 -11.74 10.87 -13.55
CA GLU A 140 -10.92 11.08 -14.74
C GLU A 140 -9.43 10.99 -14.41
N TYR A 141 -9.02 11.57 -13.28
CA TYR A 141 -7.62 11.65 -12.88
C TYR A 141 -7.20 10.54 -11.93
N PHE A 142 -8.13 9.74 -11.40
CA PHE A 142 -7.77 8.51 -10.69
C PHE A 142 -7.42 7.41 -11.71
N VAL A 143 -6.13 7.11 -11.84
CA VAL A 143 -5.64 6.13 -12.84
C VAL A 143 -5.65 4.70 -12.31
N GLY A 144 -5.58 4.53 -10.98
CA GLY A 144 -5.78 3.23 -10.35
C GLY A 144 -4.96 2.99 -9.09
N GLN A 145 -4.95 1.72 -8.68
CA GLN A 145 -4.31 1.20 -7.50
C GLN A 145 -3.73 -0.19 -7.77
N ILE A 146 -2.50 -0.42 -7.32
CA ILE A 146 -1.87 -1.75 -7.34
C ILE A 146 -1.11 -1.96 -6.04
N GLY A 147 -1.38 -3.10 -5.41
CA GLY A 147 -0.79 -3.54 -4.15
C GLY A 147 -1.65 -4.62 -3.50
N PRO A 148 -1.32 -5.06 -2.29
CA PRO A 148 -2.11 -6.07 -1.61
C PRO A 148 -3.55 -5.62 -1.39
N SER A 149 -4.50 -6.45 -1.82
CA SER A 149 -5.90 -6.29 -1.45
C SER A 149 -6.13 -6.66 0.01
N ASN A 150 -7.24 -6.22 0.59
CA ASN A 150 -7.65 -6.65 1.92
C ASN A 150 -7.72 -8.19 2.05
N GLU A 151 -8.23 -8.89 1.03
CA GLU A 151 -8.22 -10.35 0.97
C GLU A 151 -6.79 -10.91 0.92
N THR A 152 -5.88 -10.27 0.19
CA THR A 152 -4.46 -10.66 0.14
C THR A 152 -3.78 -10.47 1.49
N GLU A 153 -4.11 -9.42 2.24
CA GLU A 153 -3.64 -9.21 3.61
C GLU A 153 -4.12 -10.33 4.55
N PHE A 154 -5.36 -10.77 4.41
CA PHE A 154 -5.89 -11.91 5.16
C PHE A 154 -5.19 -13.21 4.78
N GLU A 155 -5.04 -13.50 3.48
CA GLU A 155 -4.38 -14.73 3.04
C GLU A 155 -2.89 -14.76 3.40
N ALA A 156 -2.20 -13.62 3.45
CA ALA A 156 -0.83 -13.55 3.97
C ALA A 156 -0.76 -13.95 5.46
N GLY A 157 -1.70 -13.46 6.28
CA GLY A 157 -1.84 -13.87 7.67
C GLY A 157 -2.17 -15.34 7.82
N LYS A 158 -3.10 -15.83 7.02
CA LYS A 158 -3.54 -17.22 7.03
C LYS A 158 -2.44 -18.18 6.64
N ALA A 159 -1.69 -17.90 5.57
CA ALA A 159 -0.54 -18.70 5.17
C ALA A 159 0.53 -18.77 6.27
N MET A 160 0.79 -17.67 6.99
CA MET A 160 1.68 -17.68 8.16
C MET A 160 1.13 -18.59 9.27
N GLY A 161 -0.15 -18.44 9.64
CA GLY A 161 -0.79 -19.28 10.66
C GLY A 161 -0.74 -20.77 10.30
N GLU A 162 -1.07 -21.11 9.06
CA GLU A 162 -1.04 -22.49 8.54
C GLU A 162 0.39 -23.06 8.60
N TYR A 163 1.41 -22.30 8.18
CA TYR A 163 2.80 -22.70 8.24
C TYR A 163 3.21 -23.13 9.65
N TYR A 164 2.88 -22.34 10.67
CA TYR A 164 3.21 -22.69 12.05
C TYR A 164 2.37 -23.84 12.60
N LYS A 165 1.08 -23.89 12.27
CA LYS A 165 0.22 -25.03 12.62
C LYS A 165 0.78 -26.34 12.08
N GLU A 166 1.26 -26.36 10.84
CA GLU A 166 1.87 -27.54 10.21
C GLU A 166 3.17 -27.98 10.90
N GLN A 167 3.89 -27.05 11.54
CA GLN A 167 5.05 -27.38 12.38
C GLN A 167 4.66 -27.99 13.74
N GLY A 168 3.36 -28.00 14.07
CA GLY A 168 2.85 -28.62 15.29
C GLY A 168 3.04 -27.77 16.55
N ILE A 169 3.16 -26.45 16.40
CA ILE A 169 3.18 -25.56 17.56
C ILE A 169 1.84 -25.61 18.30
N SER A 170 1.88 -25.37 19.60
CA SER A 170 0.72 -25.35 20.49
C SER A 170 0.51 -23.99 21.16
N THR A 171 1.52 -23.11 21.15
CA THR A 171 1.44 -21.77 21.78
C THR A 171 2.06 -20.68 20.92
N VAL A 172 1.38 -19.52 20.82
CA VAL A 172 1.89 -18.33 20.12
C VAL A 172 1.70 -17.06 20.92
N ALA A 173 2.53 -16.07 20.66
CA ALA A 173 2.20 -14.66 20.90
C ALA A 173 1.90 -13.98 19.57
N ILE A 174 0.93 -13.06 19.55
CA ILE A 174 0.59 -12.28 18.35
C ILE A 174 0.91 -10.79 18.59
N TYR A 175 1.58 -10.16 17.63
CA TYR A 175 1.73 -8.70 17.58
C TYR A 175 0.82 -8.11 16.51
N GLY A 176 -0.13 -7.27 16.93
CA GLY A 176 -1.14 -6.60 16.10
C GLY A 176 -0.71 -5.28 15.46
N ALA A 177 0.53 -4.82 15.68
CA ALA A 177 1.11 -3.61 15.12
C ALA A 177 0.32 -2.31 15.38
N PHE A 178 -0.67 -1.97 14.55
CA PHE A 178 -1.43 -0.73 14.70
C PHE A 178 -2.92 -0.96 14.41
N ILE A 179 -3.52 -2.04 14.94
CA ILE A 179 -4.97 -2.24 14.91
C ILE A 179 -5.65 -1.02 15.58
N PRO A 180 -6.72 -0.45 14.98
CA PRO A 180 -7.59 -1.03 13.94
C PRO A 180 -7.25 -0.62 12.50
N ASN A 181 -5.98 -0.38 12.15
CA ASN A 181 -5.59 -0.26 10.74
C ASN A 181 -6.12 -1.48 9.96
N PRO A 182 -6.87 -1.30 8.86
CA PRO A 182 -7.49 -2.40 8.13
C PRO A 182 -6.51 -3.50 7.75
N MET A 183 -5.34 -3.16 7.19
CA MET A 183 -4.36 -4.16 6.78
C MET A 183 -3.90 -5.05 7.96
N HIS A 184 -3.63 -4.47 9.13
CA HIS A 184 -3.28 -5.25 10.33
C HIS A 184 -4.45 -6.10 10.86
N VAL A 185 -5.69 -5.62 10.76
CA VAL A 185 -6.87 -6.40 11.16
C VAL A 185 -7.04 -7.65 10.29
N TYR A 186 -6.93 -7.49 8.96
CA TYR A 186 -7.06 -8.62 8.04
C TYR A 186 -5.94 -9.64 8.25
N ARG A 187 -4.69 -9.19 8.40
CA ARG A 187 -3.55 -10.07 8.75
C ARG A 187 -3.77 -10.82 10.06
N ALA A 188 -4.20 -10.14 11.12
CA ALA A 188 -4.42 -10.77 12.42
C ALA A 188 -5.56 -11.80 12.38
N ALA A 189 -6.68 -11.46 11.71
CA ALA A 189 -7.76 -12.41 11.46
C ALA A 189 -7.28 -13.63 10.67
N GLY A 190 -6.45 -13.39 9.64
CA GLY A 190 -5.80 -14.41 8.84
C GLY A 190 -4.96 -15.35 9.69
N ILE A 191 -4.05 -14.83 10.53
CA ILE A 191 -3.22 -15.64 11.43
C ILE A 191 -4.09 -16.57 12.28
N ILE A 192 -5.12 -16.04 12.95
CA ILE A 192 -6.01 -16.84 13.81
C ILE A 192 -6.72 -17.93 12.98
N ALA A 193 -7.22 -17.58 11.79
CA ALA A 193 -7.87 -18.54 10.89
C ALA A 193 -6.89 -19.61 10.38
N GLY A 194 -5.64 -19.26 10.10
CA GLY A 194 -4.59 -20.18 9.64
C GLY A 194 -4.11 -21.15 10.72
N LEU A 195 -4.10 -20.71 11.98
CA LEU A 195 -3.96 -21.59 13.14
C LEU A 195 -5.15 -22.55 13.28
N GLY A 196 -6.23 -22.32 12.53
CA GLY A 196 -7.50 -23.06 12.53
C GLY A 196 -8.32 -22.81 13.78
N ASP A 197 -8.13 -21.65 14.39
CA ASP A 197 -8.89 -21.18 15.54
C ASP A 197 -10.01 -20.25 15.07
N THR A 198 -11.04 -20.11 15.90
CA THR A 198 -12.12 -19.14 15.70
C THR A 198 -11.85 -17.85 16.47
N TYR A 199 -12.46 -16.74 16.06
CA TYR A 199 -12.48 -15.49 16.84
C TYR A 199 -13.91 -15.09 17.16
N GLY A 200 -14.28 -15.10 18.45
CA GLY A 200 -15.64 -14.84 18.89
C GLY A 200 -16.65 -15.87 18.35
N GLY A 201 -16.21 -17.11 18.19
CA GLY A 201 -17.03 -18.25 17.75
C GLY A 201 -17.29 -18.32 16.24
N THR A 202 -16.59 -17.55 15.41
CA THR A 202 -16.65 -17.64 13.94
C THR A 202 -15.29 -17.93 13.33
N ASP A 203 -15.28 -18.72 12.26
CA ASP A 203 -14.15 -19.04 11.37
C ASP A 203 -14.27 -18.36 10.00
N ASP A 204 -15.38 -17.67 9.73
CA ASP A 204 -15.58 -16.85 8.53
C ASP A 204 -14.74 -15.56 8.58
N MET A 205 -14.03 -15.27 7.48
CA MET A 205 -13.17 -14.10 7.31
C MET A 205 -13.87 -12.80 7.71
N ASN A 206 -15.04 -12.50 7.12
CA ASN A 206 -15.77 -11.26 7.37
C ASN A 206 -16.29 -11.18 8.82
N GLY A 207 -16.71 -12.32 9.38
CA GLY A 207 -17.10 -12.43 10.78
C GLY A 207 -15.97 -12.09 11.75
N MET A 208 -14.76 -12.62 11.51
CA MET A 208 -13.59 -12.36 12.35
C MET A 208 -13.15 -10.90 12.27
N ILE A 209 -13.00 -10.38 11.04
CA ILE A 209 -12.61 -9.00 10.76
C ILE A 209 -13.58 -8.02 11.42
N GLY A 210 -14.89 -8.22 11.23
CA GLY A 210 -15.91 -7.36 11.81
C GLY A 210 -15.86 -7.31 13.35
N GLN A 211 -15.54 -8.43 13.99
CA GLN A 211 -15.37 -8.47 15.44
C GLN A 211 -14.10 -7.78 15.90
N ILE A 212 -12.95 -8.02 15.25
CA ILE A 212 -11.68 -7.36 15.61
C ILE A 212 -11.78 -5.84 15.42
N PHE A 213 -12.43 -5.37 14.35
CA PHE A 213 -12.74 -3.95 14.20
C PHE A 213 -13.61 -3.42 15.34
N GLY A 214 -14.65 -4.16 15.73
CA GLY A 214 -15.51 -3.78 16.85
C GLY A 214 -14.77 -3.70 18.18
N ASP A 215 -13.82 -4.60 18.40
CA ASP A 215 -13.00 -4.69 19.61
C ASP A 215 -11.83 -3.69 19.62
N GLN A 216 -11.46 -3.15 18.45
CA GLN A 216 -10.29 -2.27 18.25
C GLN A 216 -8.95 -2.95 18.60
N ALA A 217 -8.95 -4.26 18.78
CA ALA A 217 -7.85 -5.09 19.26
C ALA A 217 -8.17 -6.57 18.98
N VAL A 218 -7.17 -7.43 19.02
CA VAL A 218 -7.41 -8.87 19.22
C VAL A 218 -7.59 -9.12 20.71
N ASP A 219 -8.72 -9.70 21.11
CA ASP A 219 -8.95 -10.21 22.46
C ASP A 219 -8.65 -11.71 22.51
N PRO A 220 -7.54 -12.15 23.14
CA PRO A 220 -7.20 -13.57 23.22
C PRO A 220 -8.28 -14.43 23.89
N SER A 221 -9.15 -13.86 24.74
CA SER A 221 -10.23 -14.61 25.38
C SER A 221 -11.36 -15.01 24.43
N LYS A 222 -11.39 -14.43 23.22
CA LYS A 222 -12.32 -14.79 22.15
C LYS A 222 -11.75 -15.81 21.17
N ILE A 223 -10.48 -16.19 21.31
CA ILE A 223 -9.84 -17.17 20.44
C ILE A 223 -10.15 -18.56 20.99
N GLU A 224 -10.76 -19.41 20.16
CA GLU A 224 -11.07 -20.79 20.51
C GLU A 224 -10.54 -21.74 19.43
N GLY A 225 -9.65 -22.65 19.81
CA GLY A 225 -9.12 -23.69 18.94
C GLY A 225 -7.98 -24.48 19.60
N ASP A 226 -7.12 -25.09 18.79
CA ASP A 226 -6.09 -26.03 19.26
C ASP A 226 -4.77 -25.34 19.63
N VAL A 227 -4.51 -24.14 19.08
CA VAL A 227 -3.31 -23.34 19.38
C VAL A 227 -3.66 -22.26 20.40
N GLU A 228 -2.93 -22.19 21.50
CA GLU A 228 -3.15 -21.18 22.54
C GLU A 228 -2.42 -19.88 22.19
N VAL A 229 -3.16 -18.79 22.00
CA VAL A 229 -2.60 -17.44 21.95
C VAL A 229 -2.32 -16.96 23.37
N VAL A 230 -1.09 -17.20 23.85
CA VAL A 230 -0.70 -16.97 25.26
C VAL A 230 -0.46 -15.48 25.57
N ALA A 231 -0.26 -14.66 24.54
CA ALA A 231 -0.10 -13.22 24.66
C ALA A 231 -0.49 -12.50 23.36
N TYR A 232 -0.98 -11.27 23.51
CA TYR A 232 -1.21 -10.34 22.41
C TYR A 232 -0.62 -8.98 22.74
N LEU A 233 0.02 -8.36 21.75
CA LEU A 233 0.58 -7.02 21.81
C LEU A 233 -0.21 -6.14 20.84
N GLN A 234 -0.82 -5.06 21.32
CA GLN A 234 -1.70 -4.22 20.50
C GLN A 234 -0.90 -3.44 19.46
N GLY A 235 0.22 -2.85 19.89
CA GLY A 235 0.98 -1.95 19.04
C GLY A 235 2.20 -1.30 19.67
N TYR A 236 2.84 -0.41 18.93
CA TYR A 236 4.00 0.35 19.43
C TYR A 236 3.53 1.63 20.16
N GLY A 237 3.90 1.76 21.44
CA GLY A 237 3.45 2.82 22.35
C GLY A 237 3.93 2.60 23.79
N ASP A 238 3.32 3.31 24.74
CA ASP A 238 3.78 3.36 26.15
C ASP A 238 3.77 1.98 26.84
N THR A 239 2.91 1.05 26.42
CA THR A 239 2.75 -0.28 27.04
C THR A 239 3.57 -1.38 26.36
N THR A 240 4.15 -1.13 25.19
CA THR A 240 4.76 -2.16 24.34
C THR A 240 5.84 -2.96 25.05
N THR A 241 6.69 -2.30 25.84
CA THR A 241 7.75 -2.99 26.58
C THR A 241 7.17 -3.94 27.63
N ASP A 242 6.12 -3.53 28.34
CA ASP A 242 5.47 -4.36 29.35
C ASP A 242 4.73 -5.54 28.71
N GLU A 243 4.03 -5.30 27.60
CA GLU A 243 3.35 -6.34 26.82
C GLU A 243 4.33 -7.36 26.24
N LEU A 244 5.45 -6.91 25.66
CA LEU A 244 6.51 -7.78 25.17
C LEU A 244 7.15 -8.61 26.29
N ASN A 245 7.48 -7.98 27.43
CA ASN A 245 8.03 -8.70 28.57
C ASN A 245 7.05 -9.73 29.13
N ALA A 246 5.75 -9.42 29.15
CA ALA A 246 4.71 -10.36 29.55
C ALA A 246 4.62 -11.54 28.56
N ALA A 247 4.70 -11.29 27.25
CA ALA A 247 4.73 -12.33 26.24
C ALA A 247 5.96 -13.24 26.39
N ILE A 248 7.15 -12.66 26.59
CA ILE A 248 8.39 -13.42 26.81
C ILE A 248 8.26 -14.34 28.03
N GLN A 249 7.65 -13.87 29.13
CA GLN A 249 7.43 -14.69 30.33
C GLN A 249 6.48 -15.87 30.11
N LYS A 250 5.61 -15.81 29.09
CA LYS A 250 4.74 -16.91 28.69
C LYS A 250 5.47 -17.98 27.88
N ALA A 251 6.67 -17.68 27.39
CA ALA A 251 7.49 -18.57 26.58
C ALA A 251 6.72 -19.20 25.41
N PRO A 252 6.14 -18.39 24.49
CA PRO A 252 5.48 -18.91 23.31
C PRO A 252 6.46 -19.68 22.42
N GLU A 253 5.98 -20.68 21.69
CA GLU A 253 6.80 -21.40 20.70
C GLU A 253 7.11 -20.54 19.47
N ALA A 254 6.24 -19.59 19.13
CA ALA A 254 6.46 -18.61 18.07
C ALA A 254 5.85 -17.25 18.39
N PHE A 255 6.49 -16.18 17.91
CA PHE A 255 5.96 -14.82 17.93
C PHE A 255 5.52 -14.42 16.52
N LEU A 256 4.21 -14.29 16.29
CA LEU A 256 3.63 -14.02 14.98
C LEU A 256 3.27 -12.55 14.85
N SER A 257 3.89 -11.86 13.90
CA SER A 257 3.69 -10.43 13.70
C SER A 257 2.93 -10.13 12.42
N VAL A 258 2.03 -9.15 12.51
CA VAL A 258 1.36 -8.57 11.35
C VAL A 258 2.13 -7.39 10.73
N GLY A 259 3.37 -7.13 11.13
CA GLY A 259 4.23 -6.06 10.59
C GLY A 259 5.22 -5.49 11.60
N MET A 260 6.40 -5.08 11.11
CA MET A 260 7.43 -4.31 11.82
C MET A 260 8.02 -4.95 13.09
N ALA A 261 7.85 -6.26 13.30
CA ALA A 261 8.45 -6.91 14.48
C ALA A 261 9.98 -6.87 14.44
N THR A 262 10.58 -6.94 13.26
CA THR A 262 12.04 -6.85 13.15
C THR A 262 12.57 -5.52 13.67
N THR A 263 11.96 -4.41 13.27
CA THR A 263 12.31 -3.06 13.69
C THR A 263 12.21 -2.87 15.20
N PHE A 264 11.15 -3.39 15.82
CA PHE A 264 10.87 -3.09 17.22
C PHE A 264 11.38 -4.14 18.20
N PHE A 265 11.43 -5.42 17.79
CA PHE A 265 11.53 -6.55 18.72
C PHE A 265 12.64 -7.54 18.40
N ALA A 266 13.23 -7.54 17.20
CA ALA A 266 14.22 -8.56 16.79
C ALA A 266 15.33 -8.76 17.84
N GLN A 267 15.90 -7.66 18.35
CA GLN A 267 16.98 -7.73 19.34
C GLN A 267 16.51 -8.40 20.64
N THR A 268 15.36 -8.02 21.17
CA THR A 268 14.86 -8.55 22.44
C THR A 268 14.39 -10.00 22.29
N LEU A 269 13.73 -10.35 21.19
CA LEU A 269 13.32 -11.71 20.89
C LEU A 269 14.54 -12.63 20.76
N ALA A 270 15.58 -12.19 20.04
CA ALA A 270 16.85 -12.91 19.92
C ALA A 270 17.54 -13.15 21.27
N GLN A 271 17.54 -12.16 22.17
CA GLN A 271 18.13 -12.30 23.51
C GLN A 271 17.39 -13.31 24.41
N ASN A 272 16.15 -13.64 24.07
CA ASN A 272 15.31 -14.58 24.82
C ASN A 272 15.07 -15.89 24.06
N ASP A 273 15.82 -16.14 22.98
CA ASP A 273 15.71 -17.34 22.13
C ASP A 273 14.29 -17.58 21.59
N ILE A 274 13.52 -16.50 21.31
CA ILE A 274 12.19 -16.58 20.73
C ILE A 274 12.29 -16.32 19.23
N GLN A 275 11.86 -17.31 18.44
CA GLN A 275 11.72 -17.16 17.00
C GLN A 275 10.46 -16.39 16.66
N PHE A 276 10.52 -15.64 15.57
CA PHE A 276 9.40 -14.84 15.12
C PHE A 276 9.17 -14.94 13.62
N ALA A 277 7.97 -14.52 13.23
CA ALA A 277 7.52 -14.36 11.87
C ALA A 277 6.99 -12.94 11.66
N ASP A 278 7.07 -12.46 10.43
CA ASP A 278 6.61 -11.11 10.10
C ASP A 278 5.89 -11.05 8.74
N ILE A 279 4.96 -10.09 8.61
CA ILE A 279 4.34 -9.69 7.34
C ILE A 279 4.77 -8.26 7.08
N ASP A 280 5.85 -8.09 6.33
CA ASP A 280 6.52 -6.81 6.15
C ASP A 280 7.16 -6.74 4.75
N SER A 281 8.48 -6.60 4.67
CA SER A 281 9.21 -6.30 3.44
C SER A 281 10.59 -6.95 3.40
N PHE A 282 11.11 -7.19 2.20
CA PHE A 282 12.47 -7.72 2.00
C PHE A 282 13.50 -6.61 2.20
N THR A 283 14.08 -6.54 3.39
CA THR A 283 15.02 -5.49 3.81
C THR A 283 16.30 -6.06 4.40
N GLU A 284 17.32 -5.21 4.58
CA GLU A 284 18.60 -5.61 5.18
C GLU A 284 18.42 -6.09 6.64
N MET A 285 17.57 -5.43 7.43
CA MET A 285 17.33 -5.87 8.82
C MET A 285 16.62 -7.22 8.90
N ASN A 286 15.71 -7.48 7.97
CA ASN A 286 15.05 -8.79 7.84
C ASN A 286 16.03 -9.87 7.35
N LEU A 287 16.95 -9.52 6.43
CA LEU A 287 18.03 -10.41 6.00
C LEU A 287 18.92 -10.80 7.20
N ASP A 288 19.32 -9.84 8.02
CA ASP A 288 20.14 -10.07 9.21
C ASP A 288 19.42 -10.99 10.20
N SER A 289 18.14 -10.74 10.45
CA SER A 289 17.32 -11.57 11.37
C SER A 289 17.14 -13.00 10.85
N MET A 290 16.95 -13.17 9.54
CA MET A 290 16.81 -14.49 8.94
C MET A 290 18.16 -15.23 8.88
N THR A 291 19.26 -14.52 8.61
CA THR A 291 20.63 -15.07 8.66
C THR A 291 20.99 -15.57 10.05
N ASN A 292 20.56 -14.83 11.08
CA ASN A 292 20.76 -15.20 12.48
C ASN A 292 19.76 -16.27 12.98
N GLY A 293 18.77 -16.66 12.17
CA GLY A 293 17.78 -17.69 12.48
C GLY A 293 16.70 -17.26 13.47
N THR A 294 16.55 -15.96 13.74
CA THR A 294 15.52 -15.43 14.64
C THR A 294 14.22 -15.15 13.90
N LEU A 295 14.29 -14.63 12.67
CA LEU A 295 13.18 -14.56 11.73
C LEU A 295 13.09 -15.88 10.96
N THR A 296 11.95 -16.57 11.05
CA THR A 296 11.76 -17.92 10.49
C THR A 296 10.66 -18.03 9.44
N TYR A 297 9.94 -16.93 9.22
CA TYR A 297 8.96 -16.76 8.15
C TYR A 297 8.81 -15.27 7.87
N LEU A 298 8.89 -14.89 6.60
CA LEU A 298 8.57 -13.54 6.13
C LEU A 298 7.61 -13.64 4.94
N ALA A 299 6.43 -13.02 5.06
CA ALA A 299 5.67 -12.59 3.89
C ALA A 299 6.05 -11.13 3.60
N GLY A 300 6.84 -10.90 2.55
CA GLY A 300 7.48 -9.62 2.29
C GLY A 300 7.01 -8.97 0.99
N LYS A 301 6.76 -7.66 1.04
CA LYS A 301 6.79 -6.82 -0.15
C LYS A 301 8.24 -6.61 -0.61
N TYR A 302 8.38 -6.37 -1.90
CA TYR A 302 9.66 -6.11 -2.54
C TYR A 302 9.67 -4.67 -3.09
N SER A 303 10.83 -4.03 -3.13
CA SER A 303 11.02 -2.62 -3.52
C SER A 303 10.43 -2.28 -4.89
N SER A 304 10.57 -3.15 -5.89
CA SER A 304 10.06 -2.87 -7.24
C SER A 304 8.56 -3.11 -7.41
N SER A 305 7.86 -3.61 -6.38
CA SER A 305 6.42 -3.90 -6.40
C SER A 305 5.55 -2.71 -6.83
N ILE A 306 6.04 -1.48 -6.63
CA ILE A 306 5.38 -0.23 -7.04
C ILE A 306 5.60 0.17 -8.52
N GLY A 307 6.43 -0.58 -9.26
CA GLY A 307 6.73 -0.35 -10.68
C GLY A 307 5.49 -0.32 -11.59
N PRO A 308 4.55 -1.26 -11.46
CA PRO A 308 3.29 -1.22 -12.22
C PRO A 308 2.49 0.06 -11.99
N VAL A 309 2.49 0.64 -10.79
CA VAL A 309 1.80 1.92 -10.52
C VAL A 309 2.48 3.07 -11.24
N PHE A 310 3.82 3.10 -11.24
CA PHE A 310 4.57 4.02 -12.08
C PHE A 310 4.19 3.89 -13.56
N ALA A 311 4.06 2.67 -14.07
CA ALA A 311 3.62 2.45 -15.46
C ALA A 311 2.22 3.01 -15.73
N LEU A 312 1.25 2.83 -14.83
CA LEU A 312 -0.09 3.43 -14.97
C LEU A 312 -0.02 4.95 -15.13
N VAL A 313 0.77 5.61 -14.27
CA VAL A 313 0.97 7.06 -14.30
C VAL A 313 1.66 7.50 -15.60
N MET A 314 2.72 6.81 -16.02
CA MET A 314 3.42 7.13 -17.27
C MET A 314 2.53 7.02 -18.49
N ASN A 315 1.67 6.00 -18.56
CA ASN A 315 0.71 5.87 -19.65
C ASN A 315 -0.29 7.04 -19.65
N ALA A 316 -0.85 7.39 -18.48
CA ALA A 316 -1.81 8.48 -18.35
C ALA A 316 -1.24 9.84 -18.76
N VAL A 317 -0.03 10.17 -18.29
CA VAL A 317 0.68 11.42 -18.67
C VAL A 317 0.97 11.47 -20.17
N ASN A 318 1.26 10.32 -20.79
CA ASN A 318 1.49 10.21 -22.24
C ASN A 318 0.19 10.11 -23.07
N GLY A 319 -0.98 10.21 -22.44
CA GLY A 319 -2.27 10.26 -23.12
C GLY A 319 -2.97 8.91 -23.30
N ASN A 320 -2.44 7.83 -22.73
CA ASN A 320 -3.10 6.52 -22.64
C ASN A 320 -3.59 6.27 -21.20
N VAL A 321 -4.75 6.80 -20.82
CA VAL A 321 -5.34 6.48 -19.51
C VAL A 321 -5.93 5.07 -19.56
N ILE A 322 -5.21 4.10 -18.97
CA ILE A 322 -5.63 2.70 -18.95
C ILE A 322 -6.88 2.54 -18.07
N ARG A 323 -7.88 1.84 -18.59
CA ARG A 323 -9.14 1.52 -17.92
C ARG A 323 -9.50 0.05 -18.15
N ASP A 324 -10.27 -0.52 -17.24
CA ASP A 324 -10.87 -1.86 -17.44
C ASP A 324 -11.95 -1.83 -18.54
N ASN A 325 -12.56 -2.99 -18.81
CA ASN A 325 -13.59 -3.14 -19.84
C ASN A 325 -14.87 -2.33 -19.57
N ASP A 326 -15.11 -1.93 -18.32
CA ASP A 326 -16.25 -1.13 -17.89
C ASP A 326 -15.91 0.38 -17.82
N GLY A 327 -14.67 0.75 -18.11
CA GLY A 327 -14.18 2.13 -18.10
C GLY A 327 -13.69 2.60 -16.72
N ASN A 328 -13.44 1.69 -15.79
CA ASN A 328 -13.00 2.00 -14.43
C ASN A 328 -11.46 2.12 -14.34
N ALA A 329 -10.99 2.87 -13.35
CA ALA A 329 -9.59 2.95 -12.95
C ALA A 329 -9.02 1.55 -12.64
N VAL A 330 -7.74 1.33 -12.90
CA VAL A 330 -7.11 0.03 -12.66
C VAL A 330 -7.18 -0.33 -11.17
N SER A 331 -7.58 -1.55 -10.86
CA SER A 331 -7.50 -2.13 -9.51
C SER A 331 -6.99 -3.55 -9.64
N LEU A 332 -5.78 -3.80 -9.16
CA LEU A 332 -5.13 -5.10 -9.22
C LEU A 332 -4.53 -5.42 -7.86
N SER A 333 -4.80 -6.64 -7.38
CA SER A 333 -4.13 -7.14 -6.19
C SER A 333 -2.75 -7.68 -6.55
N GLN A 334 -1.77 -7.40 -5.68
CA GLN A 334 -0.42 -7.93 -5.77
C GLN A 334 -0.07 -8.66 -4.47
N GLY A 335 0.46 -9.86 -4.61
CA GLY A 335 0.79 -10.74 -3.49
C GLY A 335 2.09 -10.37 -2.77
N TYR A 336 2.35 -11.12 -1.70
CA TYR A 336 3.62 -11.14 -1.00
C TYR A 336 4.51 -12.25 -1.55
N LEU A 337 5.82 -12.02 -1.57
CA LEU A 337 6.79 -13.12 -1.71
C LEU A 337 7.02 -13.71 -0.32
N VAL A 338 7.13 -15.04 -0.23
CA VAL A 338 7.26 -15.75 1.05
C VAL A 338 8.62 -16.40 1.16
N ALA A 339 9.38 -16.04 2.20
CA ALA A 339 10.64 -16.67 2.56
C ALA A 339 10.50 -17.40 3.91
N THR A 340 10.83 -18.68 3.93
CA THR A 340 10.85 -19.52 5.14
C THR A 340 12.26 -19.90 5.57
N ASP A 341 13.26 -19.51 4.77
CA ASP A 341 14.67 -19.74 5.01
C ASP A 341 15.54 -18.70 4.29
N ILE A 342 16.84 -18.69 4.61
CA ILE A 342 17.79 -17.74 4.05
C ILE A 342 17.99 -17.88 2.53
N ASP A 343 17.77 -19.08 1.98
CA ASP A 343 17.98 -19.32 0.55
C ASP A 343 16.85 -18.68 -0.27
N SER A 344 15.59 -18.94 0.12
CA SER A 344 14.40 -18.28 -0.45
C SER A 344 14.43 -16.76 -0.23
N PHE A 345 14.92 -16.28 0.92
CA PHE A 345 15.06 -14.85 1.14
C PHE A 345 16.04 -14.20 0.16
N ASN A 346 17.23 -14.80 0.01
CA ASN A 346 18.26 -14.25 -0.88
C ASN A 346 17.82 -14.27 -2.34
N GLU A 347 17.05 -15.27 -2.77
CA GLU A 347 16.49 -15.31 -4.12
C GLU A 347 15.69 -14.04 -4.43
N TYR A 348 14.81 -13.62 -3.52
CA TYR A 348 13.98 -12.43 -3.71
C TYR A 348 14.76 -11.13 -3.45
N TYR A 349 15.49 -11.05 -2.33
CA TYR A 349 16.16 -9.83 -1.92
C TYR A 349 17.23 -9.40 -2.93
N VAL A 350 18.12 -10.31 -3.35
CA VAL A 350 19.20 -9.98 -4.30
C VAL A 350 18.66 -9.59 -5.67
N THR A 351 17.55 -10.21 -6.09
CA THR A 351 16.92 -9.87 -7.37
C THR A 351 16.34 -8.46 -7.29
N ASP A 352 15.67 -8.11 -6.20
CA ASP A 352 14.90 -6.87 -6.13
C ASP A 352 15.65 -5.64 -5.59
N ASN A 353 16.81 -5.82 -4.97
CA ASN A 353 17.61 -4.73 -4.38
C ASN A 353 18.74 -4.20 -5.30
N GLY A 354 18.89 -4.74 -6.52
CA GLY A 354 20.01 -4.49 -7.41
C GLY A 354 19.66 -3.84 -8.76
N ASP A 355 20.57 -3.96 -9.72
CA ASP A 355 20.40 -3.46 -11.10
C ASP A 355 19.32 -4.20 -11.92
N THR A 356 18.73 -5.26 -11.36
CA THR A 356 17.79 -6.16 -12.06
C THR A 356 16.53 -6.44 -11.24
N PRO A 357 15.76 -5.40 -10.86
CA PRO A 357 14.57 -5.56 -10.03
C PRO A 357 13.53 -6.49 -10.66
N ILE A 358 12.61 -7.03 -9.85
CA ILE A 358 11.55 -7.95 -10.33
C ILE A 358 10.70 -7.29 -11.43
N PHE A 359 10.37 -6.01 -11.26
CA PHE A 359 9.84 -5.14 -12.31
C PHE A 359 10.96 -4.30 -12.92
N ASP A 360 11.81 -4.93 -13.71
CA ASP A 360 12.84 -4.26 -14.50
C ASP A 360 12.26 -3.45 -15.68
N LYS A 361 13.14 -2.71 -16.35
CA LYS A 361 12.80 -1.92 -17.52
C LYS A 361 12.17 -2.78 -18.63
N GLU A 362 12.70 -3.98 -18.88
CA GLU A 362 12.17 -4.86 -19.93
C GLU A 362 10.72 -5.26 -19.62
N SER A 363 10.43 -5.62 -18.36
CA SER A 363 9.08 -5.92 -17.90
C SER A 363 8.17 -4.70 -18.01
N LEU A 364 8.61 -3.54 -17.52
CA LEU A 364 7.81 -2.31 -17.54
C LEU A 364 7.54 -1.78 -18.96
N ASP A 365 8.49 -1.89 -19.88
CA ASP A 365 8.32 -1.51 -21.29
C ASP A 365 7.17 -2.30 -21.96
N THR A 366 6.82 -3.50 -21.46
CA THR A 366 5.67 -4.25 -21.97
C THR A 366 4.33 -3.63 -21.58
N ILE A 367 4.31 -2.80 -20.53
CA ILE A 367 3.10 -2.16 -19.99
C ILE A 367 3.18 -0.63 -20.00
N ILE A 368 4.11 -0.04 -20.78
CA ILE A 368 4.18 1.40 -21.04
C ILE A 368 4.12 1.67 -22.54
N GLY A 369 3.04 2.29 -23.01
CA GLY A 369 2.88 2.70 -24.41
C GLY A 369 1.43 2.92 -24.85
N ASP A 370 1.25 3.54 -26.01
CA ASP A 370 -0.04 3.99 -26.54
C ASP A 370 -1.10 2.90 -26.78
N ALA A 371 -0.68 1.63 -26.83
CA ALA A 371 -1.54 0.48 -27.11
C ALA A 371 -1.71 -0.47 -25.92
N VAL A 372 -1.12 -0.14 -24.76
CA VAL A 372 -1.20 -0.96 -23.56
C VAL A 372 -2.62 -0.94 -23.02
N THR A 373 -3.10 -2.11 -22.63
CA THR A 373 -4.44 -2.33 -22.09
C THR A 373 -4.40 -2.75 -20.62
N TYR A 374 -5.56 -2.76 -19.96
CA TYR A 374 -5.71 -3.31 -18.62
C TYR A 374 -5.23 -4.77 -18.52
N ASP A 375 -5.54 -5.58 -19.53
CA ASP A 375 -5.18 -7.00 -19.53
C ASP A 375 -3.66 -7.21 -19.62
N ASP A 376 -2.93 -6.32 -20.31
CA ASP A 376 -1.47 -6.38 -20.38
C ASP A 376 -0.85 -6.08 -18.99
N VAL A 377 -1.33 -5.03 -18.32
CA VAL A 377 -0.91 -4.68 -16.96
C VAL A 377 -1.22 -5.83 -16.00
N LYS A 378 -2.45 -6.34 -16.05
CA LYS A 378 -2.90 -7.46 -15.22
C LYS A 378 -2.03 -8.69 -15.42
N ALA A 379 -1.78 -9.08 -16.67
CA ALA A 379 -0.98 -10.26 -16.99
C ALA A 379 0.44 -10.14 -16.45
N LEU A 380 1.05 -8.95 -16.50
CA LEU A 380 2.38 -8.75 -15.92
C LEU A 380 2.35 -8.81 -14.39
N VAL A 381 1.40 -8.13 -13.75
CA VAL A 381 1.27 -8.11 -12.28
C VAL A 381 1.04 -9.52 -11.73
N GLU A 382 0.17 -10.32 -12.36
CA GLU A 382 -0.12 -11.70 -11.93
C GLU A 382 1.01 -12.70 -12.26
N SER A 383 2.00 -12.32 -13.07
CA SER A 383 3.13 -13.19 -13.45
C SER A 383 4.32 -13.15 -12.50
N LYS A 384 4.32 -12.20 -11.56
CA LYS A 384 5.37 -11.94 -10.58
C LYS A 384 4.82 -12.21 -9.19
#